data_AF-A0A0L0UIU3-F1
#
_entry.id   AF-A0A0L0UIU3-F1
#
_cell.length_a   1.000
_cell.length_b   1.000
_cell.length_c   1.000
_cell.angle_alpha   90.00
_cell.angle_beta   90.00
_cell.angle_gamma   90.00
#
_symmetry.space_group_name_H-M   'P 1'
#
loop_
_entity.id
_entity.type
_entity.pdbx_description
1 polymer ?
#
loop_
_entity_poly.entity_id
_entity_poly.type
_entity_poly.pdbx_seq_one_letter_code
_entity_poly.pdbx_strand_id
1 'polypeptide(L)'
;PIAPVVNRSIQTNKINHKLEYYLALIGSSKGVALVKLIEDLLGSSGIYVFGEILETKPIQELASHPTDASYHELLMLFAYGTWKDYR
;
A
#
# COMPACT_ATOMS: atom_id res chain seq x y z
N PRO A 1 -5.66 39.89 15.64
CA PRO A 1 -6.22 38.85 14.76
C PRO A 1 -5.12 37.85 14.33
N ILE A 2 -4.96 36.78 15.10
CA ILE A 2 -3.96 35.72 14.87
C ILE A 2 -4.67 34.56 14.14
N ALA A 3 -4.20 34.20 12.95
CA ALA A 3 -4.74 33.12 12.15
C ALA A 3 -4.45 31.73 12.80
N PRO A 4 -5.32 30.72 12.63
CA PRO A 4 -5.13 29.41 13.26
C PRO A 4 -4.03 28.62 12.55
N VAL A 5 -2.90 28.41 13.24
CA VAL A 5 -1.75 27.59 12.80
C VAL A 5 -1.83 26.14 13.32
N VAL A 6 -3.03 25.56 13.39
CA VAL A 6 -3.23 24.20 13.90
C VAL A 6 -3.99 23.35 12.89
N ASN A 7 -3.35 22.96 11.79
CA ASN A 7 -3.95 21.93 10.93
C ASN A 7 -2.97 21.05 10.13
N ARG A 8 -1.65 21.20 10.33
CA ARG A 8 -0.66 20.44 9.56
C ARG A 8 -0.26 19.12 10.24
N SER A 9 -0.28 19.05 11.58
CA SER A 9 0.18 17.87 12.34
C SER A 9 -0.85 16.73 12.41
N ILE A 10 -2.15 17.02 12.26
CA ILE A 10 -3.22 16.01 12.31
C ILE A 10 -3.26 15.16 11.04
N GLN A 11 -2.82 15.70 9.89
CA GLN A 11 -2.80 14.96 8.63
C GLN A 11 -1.72 13.88 8.58
N THR A 12 -0.55 14.10 9.20
CA THR A 12 0.56 13.14 9.14
C THR A 12 0.25 11.88 9.95
N ASN A 13 -0.40 12.03 11.12
CA ASN A 13 -0.74 10.90 11.98
C ASN A 13 -1.82 9.99 11.36
N LYS A 14 -2.73 10.54 10.55
CA LYS A 14 -3.85 9.79 9.97
C LYS A 14 -3.43 8.86 8.82
N ILE A 15 -2.38 9.24 8.06
CA ILE A 15 -1.81 8.38 7.01
C ILE A 15 -1.12 7.15 7.63
N ASN A 16 -0.39 7.36 8.73
CA ASN A 16 0.33 6.29 9.43
C ASN A 16 -0.63 5.25 10.01
N HIS A 17 -1.71 5.66 10.68
CA HIS A 17 -2.68 4.71 11.24
C HIS A 17 -3.35 3.81 10.19
N LYS A 18 -3.66 4.34 9.01
CA LYS A 18 -4.22 3.53 7.92
C LYS A 18 -3.18 2.54 7.41
N LEU A 19 -1.96 2.99 7.12
CA LEU A 19 -0.89 2.13 6.64
C LEU A 19 -0.58 1.01 7.64
N GLU A 20 -0.41 1.33 8.92
CA GLU A 20 -0.17 0.33 9.98
C GLU A 20 -1.30 -0.69 10.08
N TYR A 21 -2.55 -0.24 9.95
CA TYR A 21 -3.72 -1.13 9.92
C TYR A 21 -3.65 -2.11 8.74
N TYR A 22 -3.36 -1.62 7.53
CA TYR A 22 -3.20 -2.50 6.38
C TYR A 22 -1.99 -3.42 6.55
N LEU A 23 -0.84 -2.95 7.03
CA LEU A 23 0.33 -3.80 7.27
C LEU A 23 0.03 -4.94 8.26
N ALA A 24 -0.70 -4.66 9.34
CA ALA A 24 -1.14 -5.68 10.30
C ALA A 24 -2.10 -6.70 9.67
N LEU A 25 -3.05 -6.22 8.85
CA LEU A 25 -3.95 -7.09 8.10
C LEU A 25 -3.23 -7.94 7.08
N ILE A 26 -2.25 -7.38 6.36
CA ILE A 26 -1.41 -8.08 5.39
C ILE A 26 -0.61 -9.18 6.08
N GLY A 27 -0.01 -8.89 7.23
CA GLY A 27 0.69 -9.89 8.04
C GLY A 27 -0.20 -11.06 8.48
N SER A 28 -1.51 -10.82 8.63
CA SER A 28 -2.50 -11.84 9.01
C SER A 28 -3.26 -12.44 7.82
N SER A 29 -3.18 -11.84 6.62
CA SER A 29 -3.92 -12.25 5.42
C SER A 29 -3.05 -13.05 4.47
N LYS A 30 -3.64 -14.03 3.78
CA LYS A 30 -2.93 -14.92 2.85
C LYS A 30 -3.79 -15.22 1.62
N GLY A 31 -3.15 -15.42 0.47
CA GLY A 31 -3.82 -15.77 -0.78
C GLY A 31 -4.91 -14.77 -1.17
N VAL A 32 -6.13 -15.26 -1.42
CA VAL A 32 -7.28 -14.47 -1.90
C VAL A 32 -7.62 -13.27 -1.00
N ALA A 33 -7.50 -13.42 0.33
CA ALA A 33 -7.77 -12.33 1.25
C ALA A 33 -6.79 -11.16 1.08
N LEU A 34 -5.55 -11.47 0.74
CA LEU A 34 -4.52 -10.47 0.51
C LEU A 34 -4.74 -9.73 -0.81
N VAL A 35 -5.12 -10.45 -1.88
CA VAL A 35 -5.52 -9.84 -3.16
C VAL A 35 -6.65 -8.84 -2.95
N LYS A 36 -7.69 -9.22 -2.20
CA LYS A 36 -8.81 -8.32 -1.86
C LYS A 36 -8.34 -7.10 -1.08
N LEU A 37 -7.37 -7.26 -0.19
CA LEU A 37 -6.78 -6.16 0.55
C LEU A 37 -6.05 -5.18 -0.37
N ILE A 38 -5.31 -5.69 -1.35
CA ILE A 38 -4.60 -4.88 -2.35
C ILE A 38 -5.60 -4.11 -3.22
N GLU A 39 -6.67 -4.77 -3.67
CA GLU A 39 -7.75 -4.11 -4.42
C GLU A 39 -8.39 -2.96 -3.62
N ASP A 40 -8.71 -3.21 -2.35
CA ASP A 40 -9.28 -2.19 -1.46
C ASP A 40 -8.31 -1.02 -1.25
N LEU A 41 -7.02 -1.33 -1.07
CA LEU A 41 -5.96 -0.36 -0.88
C LEU A 41 -5.70 0.48 -2.14
N LEU A 42 -5.74 -0.12 -3.34
CA LEU A 42 -5.68 0.60 -4.63
C LEU A 42 -6.91 1.48 -4.87
N GLY A 43 -8.09 1.07 -4.37
CA GLY A 43 -9.31 1.87 -4.39
C GLY A 43 -9.36 2.97 -3.30
N SER A 44 -8.51 2.88 -2.28
CA SER A 44 -8.53 3.79 -1.14
C SER A 44 -7.72 5.06 -1.43
N SER A 45 -8.42 6.20 -1.51
CA SER A 45 -7.73 7.50 -1.59
C SER A 45 -6.97 7.81 -0.28
N GLY A 46 -5.68 8.13 -0.40
CA GLY A 46 -4.83 8.54 0.72
C GLY A 46 -3.76 7.52 1.14
N ILE A 47 -3.62 6.40 0.46
CA ILE A 47 -2.48 5.48 0.65
C ILE A 47 -1.69 5.42 -0.66
N TYR A 48 -0.43 5.87 -0.59
CA TYR A 48 0.47 5.90 -1.75
C TYR A 48 1.83 5.27 -1.42
N VAL A 49 1.95 4.61 -0.26
CA VAL A 49 3.20 4.05 0.25
C VAL A 49 3.17 2.54 0.07
N PHE A 50 3.22 2.10 -1.19
CA PHE A 50 3.15 0.68 -1.53
C PHE A 50 4.48 -0.07 -1.33
N GLY A 51 5.60 0.66 -1.19
CA GLY A 51 6.93 0.06 -0.96
C GLY A 51 7.01 -0.76 0.33
N GLU A 52 6.59 -0.17 1.45
CA GLU A 52 6.51 -0.85 2.77
C GLU A 52 5.62 -2.09 2.71
N ILE A 53 4.54 -2.03 1.91
CA ILE A 53 3.62 -3.14 1.71
C ILE A 53 4.30 -4.25 0.90
N LEU A 54 5.03 -3.90 -0.16
CA LEU A 54 5.74 -4.86 -1.01
C LEU A 54 6.86 -5.60 -0.27
N GLU A 55 7.51 -4.97 0.69
CA GLU A 55 8.55 -5.59 1.53
C GLU A 55 8.00 -6.66 2.48
N THR A 56 6.68 -6.78 2.63
CA THR A 56 6.09 -7.83 3.46
C THR A 56 6.19 -9.20 2.77
N LYS A 57 6.61 -10.22 3.54
CA LYS A 57 6.63 -11.64 3.11
C LYS A 57 5.38 -12.10 2.35
N PRO A 58 4.15 -11.86 2.85
CA PRO A 58 2.97 -12.38 2.17
C PRO A 58 2.72 -11.73 0.80
N ILE A 59 3.23 -10.52 0.55
CA ILE A 59 3.22 -9.90 -0.79
C ILE A 59 4.26 -10.54 -1.71
N GLN A 60 5.45 -10.84 -1.21
CA GLN A 60 6.46 -11.59 -1.96
C GLN A 60 5.97 -13.00 -2.37
N GLU A 61 5.19 -13.65 -1.51
CA GLU A 61 4.60 -14.96 -1.82
C GLU A 61 3.55 -14.89 -2.94
N LEU A 62 2.81 -13.77 -3.07
CA LEU A 62 1.87 -13.55 -4.18
C LEU A 62 2.57 -13.52 -5.54
N ALA A 63 3.82 -13.05 -5.60
CA ALA A 63 4.61 -13.08 -6.84
C ALA A 63 4.84 -14.50 -7.36
N SER A 64 4.86 -15.49 -6.47
CA SER A 64 5.03 -16.90 -6.85
C SER A 64 3.75 -17.55 -7.38
N HIS A 65 2.58 -16.93 -7.17
CA HIS A 65 1.31 -17.45 -7.66
C HIS A 65 0.99 -16.85 -9.04
N PRO A 66 0.86 -17.66 -10.11
CA PRO A 66 0.69 -17.15 -11.47
C PRO A 66 -0.60 -16.35 -11.68
N THR A 67 -1.63 -16.59 -10.87
CA THR A 67 -2.89 -15.81 -10.88
C THR A 67 -2.79 -14.45 -10.20
N ASP A 68 -1.87 -14.31 -9.26
CA ASP A 68 -1.80 -13.15 -8.36
C ASP A 68 -0.53 -12.31 -8.58
N ALA A 69 0.40 -12.84 -9.38
CA ALA A 69 1.63 -12.16 -9.80
C ALA A 69 1.35 -10.81 -10.48
N SER A 70 0.26 -10.67 -11.21
CA SER A 70 -0.15 -9.39 -11.83
C SER A 70 -0.42 -8.29 -10.80
N TYR A 71 -0.98 -8.64 -9.63
CA TYR A 71 -1.21 -7.68 -8.54
C TYR A 71 0.10 -7.28 -7.86
N HIS A 72 1.03 -8.23 -7.72
CA HIS A 72 2.38 -7.96 -7.22
C HIS A 72 3.14 -7.01 -8.16
N GLU A 73 3.11 -7.25 -9.47
CA GLU A 73 3.73 -6.38 -10.46
C GLU A 73 3.12 -4.97 -10.46
N LEU A 74 1.79 -4.88 -10.34
CA LEU A 74 1.10 -3.59 -10.22
C LEU A 74 1.55 -2.81 -8.97
N LEU A 75 1.65 -3.47 -7.82
CA LEU A 75 2.18 -2.86 -6.60
C LEU A 75 3.63 -2.41 -6.78
N MET A 76 4.45 -3.20 -7.48
CA MET A 76 5.84 -2.88 -7.77
C MET A 76 5.94 -1.63 -8.66
N LEU A 77 5.06 -1.49 -9.65
CA LEU A 77 4.93 -0.28 -10.47
C LEU A 77 4.49 0.94 -9.64
N PHE A 78 3.56 0.80 -8.72
CA PHE A 78 3.15 1.92 -7.85
C PHE A 78 4.21 2.28 -6.81
N ALA A 79 4.96 1.32 -6.30
CA ALA A 79 6.00 1.51 -5.29
C ALA A 79 7.31 2.08 -5.87
N TYR A 80 7.77 1.51 -6.98
CA TYR A 80 9.07 1.80 -7.59
C TYR A 80 8.96 2.49 -8.95
N GLY A 81 7.76 2.84 -9.39
CA GLY A 81 7.49 3.51 -10.65
C GLY A 81 8.25 4.81 -10.80
N THR A 82 9.48 4.69 -11.27
CA THR A 82 10.17 5.75 -12.00
C THR A 82 9.75 5.59 -13.46
N TRP A 83 9.49 6.71 -14.14
CA TRP A 83 9.04 6.81 -15.54
C TRP A 83 9.89 6.01 -16.56
N LYS A 84 11.01 5.42 -16.13
CA LYS A 84 11.93 4.64 -16.96
C LYS A 84 11.56 3.18 -17.13
N ASP A 85 10.77 2.58 -16.23
CA ASP A 85 10.40 1.16 -16.33
C ASP A 85 9.21 0.93 -17.30
N TYR A 86 8.50 2.01 -17.65
CA TYR A 86 7.35 1.98 -18.56
C TYR A 86 7.73 2.12 -20.05
N ARG A 87 9.00 1.99 -20.44
CA ARG A 87 9.43 2.27 -21.82
C ARG A 87 9.89 1.02 -22.58
#